data_AF-A0A6A4Q6L1-F1
#
_entry.id   AF-A0A6A4Q6L1-F1
#
_cell.length_a   1.000
_cell.length_b   1.000
_cell.length_c   1.000
_cell.angle_alpha   90.00
_cell.angle_beta   90.00
_cell.angle_gamma   90.00
#
_symmetry.space_group_name_H-M   'P 1'
#
loop_
_entity.id
_entity.type
_entity.pdbx_description
1 polymer ?
#
loop_
_entity_poly.entity_id
_entity_poly.type
_entity_poly.pdbx_seq_one_letter_code
_entity_poly.pdbx_strand_id
1 'polypeptide(L)'
;MSFYEGSVGDKMARLREGRISLLDVLRRITGTYQYYMACSLAQGIQELHSKGILILNLKPFNVLLTDNDQAILGDFGIPNILLGSSFLSSDMPNMFGTPNYMAPEQWQPEIRGPISFETDSWGFGCTIVEMLTGHEKPHFPSGLPSSIENILSGCLEYDLRNRPLMVDILTVFKRFVSFKYFSTIFL
;
A
#
# COMPACT_ATOMS: atom_id res chain seq x y z
N MET A 1 16.50 -28.73 10.67
CA MET A 1 15.90 -28.38 11.97
C MET A 1 14.66 -27.54 11.67
N SER A 2 13.50 -28.19 11.67
CA SER A 2 12.21 -27.68 11.20
C SER A 2 11.49 -26.94 12.32
N PHE A 3 11.45 -25.61 12.24
CA PHE A 3 10.72 -24.79 13.22
C PHE A 3 9.74 -23.81 12.59
N TYR A 4 9.24 -24.04 11.36
CA TYR A 4 8.26 -23.11 10.78
C TYR A 4 7.18 -23.74 9.87
N GLU A 5 7.16 -25.06 9.63
CA GLU A 5 6.15 -25.68 8.75
C GLU A 5 4.72 -25.40 9.25
N GLY A 6 3.94 -24.67 8.44
CA GLY A 6 2.55 -24.29 8.73
C GLY A 6 2.34 -22.93 9.40
N SER A 7 3.42 -22.21 9.76
CA SER A 7 3.32 -20.84 10.28
C SER A 7 2.78 -19.85 9.23
N VAL A 8 2.28 -18.68 9.65
CA VAL A 8 1.93 -17.61 8.69
C VAL A 8 3.15 -17.25 7.84
N GLY A 9 4.36 -17.20 8.41
CA GLY A 9 5.60 -16.97 7.67
C GLY A 9 5.91 -18.04 6.62
N ASP A 10 5.62 -19.31 6.91
CA ASP A 10 5.78 -20.42 5.96
C ASP A 10 4.69 -20.44 4.87
N LYS A 11 3.45 -20.09 5.23
CA LYS A 11 2.38 -19.83 4.25
C LYS A 11 2.73 -18.64 3.35
N MET A 12 3.30 -17.57 3.91
CA MET A 12 3.76 -16.39 3.16
C MET A 12 4.97 -16.69 2.28
N ALA A 13 5.91 -17.50 2.76
CA ALA A 13 7.05 -17.98 1.97
C ALA A 13 6.57 -18.83 0.77
N ARG A 14 5.61 -19.73 0.99
CA ARG A 14 4.96 -20.50 -0.09
C ARG A 14 4.12 -19.61 -1.03
N LEU A 15 3.53 -18.53 -0.53
CA LEU A 15 2.86 -17.51 -1.36
C LEU A 15 3.86 -16.69 -2.21
N ARG A 16 5.15 -16.66 -1.85
CA ARG A 16 6.21 -16.03 -2.65
C ARG A 16 6.78 -16.94 -3.74
N GLU A 17 6.70 -18.26 -3.59
CA GLU A 17 7.12 -19.19 -4.65
C GLU A 17 6.27 -19.00 -5.91
N GLY A 18 6.86 -18.42 -6.96
CA GLY A 18 6.20 -18.13 -8.24
C GLY A 18 5.63 -16.72 -8.39
N ARG A 19 5.68 -15.86 -7.35
CA ARG A 19 5.17 -14.48 -7.44
C ARG A 19 6.29 -13.47 -7.56
N ILE A 20 6.10 -12.50 -8.45
CA ILE A 20 7.06 -11.43 -8.71
C ILE A 20 6.71 -10.24 -7.81
N SER A 21 7.72 -9.66 -7.15
CA SER A 21 7.54 -8.43 -6.37
C SER A 21 7.09 -7.32 -7.30
N LEU A 22 6.16 -6.48 -6.87
CA LEU A 22 5.72 -5.36 -7.67
C LEU A 22 6.91 -4.49 -8.13
N LEU A 23 7.94 -4.32 -7.29
CA LEU A 23 9.19 -3.64 -7.63
C LEU A 23 9.85 -4.17 -8.92
N ASP A 24 9.83 -5.49 -9.12
CA ASP A 24 10.43 -6.16 -10.28
C ASP A 24 9.57 -5.97 -11.55
N VAL A 25 8.28 -5.63 -11.39
CA VAL A 25 7.34 -5.44 -12.50
C VAL A 25 7.07 -3.95 -12.82
N LEU A 26 7.44 -3.01 -11.93
CA LEU A 26 7.23 -1.56 -12.12
C LEU A 26 7.74 -1.02 -13.44
N ARG A 27 8.82 -1.60 -13.97
CA ARG A 27 9.45 -1.15 -15.21
C ARG A 27 8.78 -1.71 -16.47
N ARG A 28 7.84 -2.66 -16.34
CA ARG A 28 7.22 -3.37 -17.48
C ARG A 28 5.72 -3.10 -17.61
N ILE A 29 5.07 -2.63 -16.56
CA ILE A 29 3.64 -2.32 -16.57
C ILE A 29 3.43 -0.85 -16.94
N THR A 30 2.61 -0.60 -17.95
CA THR A 30 2.21 0.75 -18.34
C THR A 30 0.70 0.86 -18.50
N GLY A 31 0.16 2.06 -18.32
CA GLY A 31 -1.24 2.35 -18.61
C GLY A 31 -2.24 1.85 -17.56
N THR A 32 -3.40 1.38 -18.03
CA THR A 32 -4.57 1.04 -17.19
C THR A 32 -4.31 -0.03 -16.14
N TYR A 33 -3.32 -0.88 -16.36
CA TYR A 33 -2.95 -1.94 -15.42
C TYR A 33 -2.42 -1.37 -14.08
N GLN A 34 -1.75 -0.22 -14.09
CA GLN A 34 -1.33 0.45 -12.84
C GLN A 34 -2.54 0.87 -12.00
N TYR A 35 -3.63 1.32 -12.65
CA TYR A 35 -4.88 1.66 -11.97
C TYR A 35 -5.62 0.44 -11.45
N TYR A 36 -5.57 -0.70 -12.17
CA TYR A 36 -6.12 -1.97 -11.70
C TYR A 36 -5.41 -2.47 -10.44
N MET A 37 -4.07 -2.41 -10.42
CA MET A 37 -3.28 -2.78 -9.25
C MET A 37 -3.58 -1.86 -8.05
N ALA A 38 -3.60 -0.54 -8.27
CA ALA A 38 -3.93 0.43 -7.23
C ALA A 38 -5.35 0.18 -6.65
N CYS A 39 -6.32 -0.12 -7.52
CA CYS A 39 -7.68 -0.49 -7.11
C CYS A 39 -7.71 -1.78 -6.27
N SER A 40 -7.00 -2.82 -6.71
CA SER A 40 -6.94 -4.12 -6.00
C SER A 40 -6.27 -3.98 -4.63
N LEU A 41 -5.17 -3.21 -4.57
CA LEU A 41 -4.46 -2.92 -3.33
C LEU A 41 -5.34 -2.12 -2.35
N ALA A 42 -5.98 -1.05 -2.82
CA ALA A 42 -6.89 -0.25 -2.00
C ALA A 42 -8.06 -1.08 -1.46
N GLN A 43 -8.61 -2.00 -2.27
CA GLN A 43 -9.65 -2.94 -1.85
C GLN A 43 -9.16 -3.84 -0.70
N GLY A 44 -7.97 -4.44 -0.83
CA GLY A 44 -7.39 -5.28 0.22
C GLY A 44 -7.08 -4.52 1.51
N ILE A 45 -6.58 -3.28 1.41
CA ILE A 45 -6.34 -2.44 2.59
C ILE A 45 -7.67 -2.04 3.26
N GLN A 46 -8.68 -1.66 2.48
CA GLN A 46 -10.00 -1.29 3.00
C GLN A 46 -10.65 -2.44 3.77
N GLU A 47 -10.47 -3.70 3.33
CA GLU A 47 -10.94 -4.88 4.05
C GLU A 47 -10.23 -5.05 5.40
N LEU A 48 -8.94 -4.75 5.49
CA LEU A 48 -8.20 -4.78 6.76
C LEU A 48 -8.60 -3.62 7.68
N HIS A 49 -8.77 -2.41 7.13
CA HIS A 49 -9.28 -1.24 7.87
C HIS A 49 -10.65 -1.50 8.48
N SER A 50 -11.56 -2.16 7.74
CA SER A 50 -12.88 -2.56 8.26
C SER A 50 -12.84 -3.54 9.45
N LYS A 51 -11.69 -4.20 9.65
CA LYS A 51 -11.41 -5.09 10.79
C LYS A 51 -10.58 -4.40 11.89
N GLY A 52 -10.32 -3.10 11.75
CA GLY A 52 -9.50 -2.33 12.69
C GLY A 52 -7.99 -2.59 12.57
N ILE A 53 -7.52 -3.12 11.44
CA ILE A 53 -6.10 -3.46 11.22
C ILE A 53 -5.44 -2.39 10.35
N LEU A 54 -4.32 -1.84 10.82
CA LEU A 54 -3.45 -0.93 10.08
C LEU A 54 -2.27 -1.66 9.46
N ILE A 55 -1.76 -1.19 8.32
CA ILE A 55 -0.64 -1.80 7.60
C ILE A 55 0.70 -1.20 8.04
N LEU A 56 0.80 0.14 8.04
CA LEU A 56 1.94 0.98 8.50
C LEU A 56 3.28 0.76 7.78
N ASN A 57 3.35 -0.19 6.84
CA ASN A 57 4.56 -0.52 6.08
C ASN A 57 4.23 -0.81 4.61
N LEU A 58 3.40 0.05 4.01
CA LEU A 58 3.07 0.00 2.59
C LEU A 58 4.27 0.47 1.77
N LYS A 59 4.74 -0.40 0.87
CA LYS A 59 5.80 -0.14 -0.12
C LYS A 59 5.68 -1.12 -1.27
N PRO A 60 6.20 -0.81 -2.48
CA PRO A 60 6.10 -1.71 -3.63
C PRO A 60 6.61 -3.12 -3.33
N PHE A 61 7.71 -3.25 -2.58
CA PHE A 61 8.27 -4.54 -2.21
C PHE A 61 7.32 -5.47 -1.43
N ASN A 62 6.34 -4.91 -0.71
CA ASN A 62 5.38 -5.67 0.09
C ASN A 62 4.09 -6.00 -0.68
N VAL A 63 3.97 -5.57 -1.93
CA VAL A 63 2.85 -5.87 -2.82
C VAL A 63 3.26 -7.00 -3.76
N LEU A 64 2.50 -8.08 -3.76
CA LEU A 64 2.68 -9.21 -4.68
C LEU A 64 1.61 -9.16 -5.76
N LEU A 65 1.97 -9.63 -6.95
CA LEU A 65 1.02 -9.90 -8.01
C LEU A 65 0.65 -11.38 -7.99
N THR A 66 -0.65 -11.65 -8.06
CA THR A 66 -1.20 -12.99 -8.25
C THR A 66 -1.21 -13.36 -9.74
N ASP A 67 -1.40 -14.65 -10.03
CA ASP A 67 -1.56 -15.17 -11.40
C ASP A 67 -2.79 -14.61 -12.12
N ASN A 68 -3.71 -13.97 -11.38
CA ASN A 68 -4.90 -13.28 -11.91
C ASN A 68 -4.70 -11.76 -12.00
N ASP A 69 -3.45 -11.29 -12.08
CA ASP A 69 -3.08 -9.88 -12.18
C ASP A 69 -3.51 -8.99 -11.00
N GLN A 70 -3.98 -9.58 -9.90
CA GLN A 70 -4.39 -8.83 -8.72
C GLN A 70 -3.19 -8.50 -7.83
N ALA A 71 -3.07 -7.22 -7.48
CA ALA A 71 -2.16 -6.76 -6.45
C ALA A 71 -2.72 -7.11 -5.07
N ILE A 72 -1.95 -7.89 -4.31
CA ILE A 72 -2.26 -8.30 -2.94
C ILE A 72 -1.12 -7.88 -2.00
N LEU A 73 -1.44 -7.64 -0.74
CA LEU A 73 -0.43 -7.48 0.29
C LEU A 73 0.21 -8.83 0.59
N GLY A 74 1.52 -8.93 0.36
CA GLY A 74 2.21 -10.22 0.39
C GLY A 74 3.29 -10.38 1.44
N ASP A 75 3.73 -9.29 2.08
CA ASP A 75 4.59 -9.38 3.25
C ASP A 75 3.96 -8.61 4.41
N PHE A 76 3.25 -9.35 5.25
CA PHE A 76 2.96 -8.94 6.62
C PHE A 76 4.28 -9.03 7.40
N GLY A 77 5.18 -8.08 7.18
CA GLY A 77 6.25 -7.82 8.13
C GLY A 77 5.57 -7.38 9.41
N ILE A 78 5.14 -8.36 10.22
CA ILE A 78 4.29 -8.30 11.42
C ILE A 78 3.43 -7.03 11.41
N PRO A 79 2.16 -7.07 10.97
CA PRO A 79 1.25 -5.96 11.24
C PRO A 79 1.44 -5.65 12.70
N ASN A 80 1.81 -4.41 13.01
CA ASN A 80 1.64 -3.94 14.36
C ASN A 80 0.12 -3.89 14.49
N ILE A 81 -0.45 -5.03 14.87
CA ILE A 81 -1.87 -5.27 15.01
C ILE A 81 -2.27 -4.36 16.17
N LEU A 82 -2.56 -3.11 15.84
CA LEU A 82 -3.14 -2.14 16.75
C LEU A 82 -4.63 -2.46 16.83
N LEU A 83 -4.96 -3.61 17.43
CA LEU A 83 -6.32 -4.00 17.77
C LEU A 83 -6.77 -3.21 19.00
N GLY A 84 -7.05 -1.91 18.85
CA GLY A 84 -7.73 -1.09 19.87
C GLY A 84 -7.14 -1.16 21.30
N SER A 85 -5.90 -1.65 21.44
CA SER A 85 -5.32 -2.01 22.71
C SER A 85 -4.27 -0.97 23.06
N SER A 86 -4.44 -0.39 24.24
CA SER A 86 -3.65 0.65 24.89
C SER A 86 -2.20 0.26 25.19
N PHE A 87 -1.52 -0.42 24.26
CA PHE A 87 -0.10 -0.75 24.34
C PHE A 87 0.73 0.31 23.60
N LEU A 88 0.54 1.58 23.99
CA LEU A 88 1.64 2.53 23.98
C LEU A 88 2.31 2.40 25.36
N SER A 89 2.95 1.27 25.63
CA SER A 89 3.96 1.22 26.68
C SER A 89 5.06 2.18 26.25
N SER A 90 5.30 3.21 27.06
CA SER A 90 6.15 4.39 26.84
C SER A 90 7.62 4.12 26.51
N ASP A 91 8.04 2.86 26.41
CA ASP A 91 9.45 2.47 26.54
C ASP A 91 10.04 1.76 25.31
N MET A 92 9.34 1.74 24.16
CA MET A 92 9.94 1.32 22.89
C MET A 92 9.91 2.46 21.85
N PRO A 93 11.06 2.94 21.37
CA PRO A 93 11.11 3.83 20.21
C PRO A 93 10.89 2.99 18.94
N ASN A 94 9.71 2.39 18.80
CA ASN A 94 9.39 1.56 17.65
C ASN A 94 8.94 2.44 16.50
N MET A 95 9.92 2.92 15.74
CA MET A 95 9.70 3.53 14.45
C MET A 95 9.14 2.45 13.50
N PHE A 96 7.82 2.45 13.31
CA PHE A 96 7.13 1.46 12.49
C PHE A 96 7.18 1.86 11.02
N GLY A 97 7.62 0.95 10.15
CA GLY A 97 7.60 1.13 8.69
C GLY A 97 8.97 1.20 8.05
N THR A 98 8.99 1.44 6.74
CA THR A 98 10.21 1.65 5.97
C THR A 98 10.42 3.15 5.78
N PRO A 99 11.57 3.75 6.16
CA PRO A 99 11.76 5.20 6.24
C PRO A 99 11.25 6.03 5.06
N ASN A 100 11.47 5.58 3.82
CA ASN A 100 11.08 6.30 2.60
C ASN A 100 9.55 6.35 2.37
N TYR A 101 8.77 5.50 3.05
CA TYR A 101 7.31 5.37 2.88
C TYR A 101 6.54 5.72 4.16
N MET A 102 7.25 6.12 5.21
CA MET A 102 6.64 6.46 6.50
C MET A 102 5.97 7.83 6.44
N ALA A 103 4.75 7.90 6.95
CA ALA A 103 4.03 9.15 7.14
C ALA A 103 4.70 10.03 8.21
N PRO A 104 4.56 11.37 8.16
CA PRO A 104 5.11 12.29 9.15
C PRO A 104 4.78 11.93 10.61
N GLU A 105 3.56 11.44 10.87
CA GLU A 105 3.12 11.01 12.21
C GLU A 105 3.75 9.70 12.69
N GLN A 106 4.27 8.87 11.79
CA GLN A 106 5.07 7.70 12.19
C GLN A 106 6.46 8.10 12.69
N TRP A 107 6.96 9.27 12.26
CA TRP A 107 8.22 9.84 12.73
C TRP A 107 8.08 10.67 14.00
N GLN A 108 7.00 11.44 14.11
CA GLN A 108 6.79 12.42 15.17
C GLN A 108 5.32 12.42 15.65
N PRO A 109 4.84 11.35 16.28
CA PRO A 109 3.41 11.22 16.65
C PRO A 109 2.95 12.32 17.62
N GLU A 110 3.85 12.79 18.51
CA GLU A 110 3.54 13.87 19.47
C GLU A 110 3.31 15.24 18.79
N ILE A 111 3.87 15.46 17.59
CA ILE A 111 3.80 16.74 16.87
C ILE A 111 2.78 16.68 15.74
N ARG A 112 2.74 15.55 15.03
CA ARG A 112 1.99 15.39 13.78
C ARG A 112 0.63 14.72 13.98
N GLY A 113 0.36 14.18 15.16
CA GLY A 113 -0.89 13.51 15.51
C GLY A 113 -0.73 12.00 15.67
N PRO A 114 -1.79 11.32 16.12
CA PRO A 114 -1.75 9.88 16.33
C PRO A 114 -1.77 9.11 15.01
N ILE A 115 -1.31 7.86 15.06
CA ILE A 115 -1.50 6.89 13.98
C ILE A 115 -3.00 6.63 13.77
N SER A 116 -3.44 6.60 12.52
CA SER A 116 -4.83 6.44 12.11
C SER A 116 -4.93 5.73 10.75
N PHE A 117 -6.14 5.50 10.22
CA PHE A 117 -6.31 4.87 8.91
C PHE A 117 -5.74 5.73 7.77
N GLU A 118 -5.73 7.04 7.96
CA GLU A 118 -5.12 8.07 7.11
C GLU A 118 -3.59 7.95 7.06
N THR A 119 -2.97 7.27 8.03
CA THR A 119 -1.53 6.94 7.98
C THR A 119 -1.24 5.97 6.83
N ASP A 120 -2.10 4.97 6.59
CA ASP A 120 -1.94 4.06 5.46
C ASP A 120 -2.19 4.73 4.11
N SER A 121 -2.94 5.85 4.06
CA SER A 121 -3.10 6.63 2.84
C SER A 121 -1.76 7.17 2.32
N TRP A 122 -0.88 7.64 3.21
CA TRP A 122 0.45 8.12 2.84
C TRP A 122 1.30 7.02 2.21
N GLY A 123 1.43 5.88 2.91
CA GLY A 123 2.21 4.74 2.40
C GLY A 123 1.65 4.19 1.09
N PHE A 124 0.32 4.19 0.92
CA PHE A 124 -0.33 3.90 -0.35
C PHE A 124 0.09 4.90 -1.43
N GLY A 125 -0.01 6.21 -1.16
CA GLY A 125 0.37 7.27 -2.08
C GLY A 125 1.82 7.13 -2.57
N CYS A 126 2.77 6.95 -1.65
CA CYS A 126 4.17 6.69 -1.98
C CYS A 126 4.33 5.45 -2.88
N THR A 127 3.65 4.35 -2.52
CA THR A 127 3.69 3.09 -3.28
C THR A 127 3.18 3.30 -4.71
N ILE A 128 2.02 3.94 -4.90
CA ILE A 128 1.44 4.14 -6.24
C ILE A 128 2.24 5.16 -7.05
N VAL A 129 2.75 6.23 -6.44
CA VAL A 129 3.60 7.21 -7.16
C VAL A 129 4.87 6.54 -7.68
N GLU A 130 5.53 5.72 -6.85
CA GLU A 130 6.68 4.94 -7.29
C GLU A 130 6.29 3.95 -8.40
N MET A 131 5.12 3.33 -8.31
CA MET A 131 4.62 2.44 -9.36
C MET A 131 4.44 3.15 -10.70
N LEU A 132 3.90 4.37 -10.68
CA LEU A 132 3.61 5.15 -11.88
C LEU A 132 4.87 5.75 -12.51
N THR A 133 5.90 6.02 -11.71
CA THR A 133 7.10 6.77 -12.12
C THR A 133 8.33 5.91 -12.28
N GLY A 134 8.38 4.75 -11.62
CA GLY A 134 9.59 3.93 -11.49
C GLY A 134 10.66 4.56 -10.57
N HIS A 135 10.32 5.59 -9.79
CA HIS A 135 11.24 6.35 -8.94
C HIS A 135 10.72 6.47 -7.49
N GLU A 136 11.57 6.21 -6.50
CA GLU A 136 11.24 6.27 -5.06
C GLU A 136 10.91 7.68 -4.50
N LYS A 137 11.09 8.76 -5.30
CA LYS A 137 10.94 10.14 -4.84
C LYS A 137 9.74 10.82 -5.50
N PRO A 138 9.04 11.76 -4.83
CA PRO A 138 7.73 12.21 -5.28
C PRO A 138 7.89 13.21 -6.42
N HIS A 139 8.15 12.68 -7.60
CA HIS A 139 7.92 13.38 -8.85
C HIS A 139 6.62 12.83 -9.37
N PHE A 140 5.52 13.57 -9.20
CA PHE A 140 4.27 13.17 -9.81
C PHE A 140 4.46 13.09 -11.34
N PRO A 141 4.03 11.99 -11.98
CA PRO A 141 4.13 11.90 -13.42
C PRO A 141 3.19 12.93 -14.04
N SER A 142 3.68 13.64 -15.05
CA SER A 142 2.84 14.56 -15.81
C SER A 142 1.81 13.78 -16.64
N GLY A 143 0.62 14.36 -16.83
CA GLY A 143 -0.41 13.77 -17.69
C GLY A 143 -1.31 12.73 -17.02
N LEU A 144 -1.31 12.63 -15.68
CA LEU A 144 -2.33 11.85 -14.97
C LEU A 144 -3.72 12.48 -15.14
N PRO A 145 -4.80 11.67 -15.14
CA PRO A 145 -6.15 12.19 -14.99
C PRO A 145 -6.26 13.00 -13.69
N SER A 146 -6.88 14.19 -13.74
CA SER A 146 -6.89 15.11 -12.60
C SER A 146 -7.45 14.50 -11.31
N SER A 147 -8.41 13.57 -11.40
CA SER A 147 -8.92 12.88 -10.21
C SER A 147 -7.88 11.94 -9.58
N ILE A 148 -7.03 11.30 -10.39
CA ILE A 148 -5.93 10.44 -9.91
C ILE A 148 -4.82 11.30 -9.31
N GLU A 149 -4.47 12.40 -9.97
CA GLU A 149 -3.49 13.36 -9.44
C GLU A 149 -3.95 13.96 -8.10
N ASN A 150 -5.20 14.41 -8.02
CA ASN A 150 -5.76 14.99 -6.79
C ASN A 150 -5.82 13.97 -5.65
N ILE A 151 -6.25 12.74 -5.91
CA ILE A 151 -6.35 11.73 -4.84
C ILE A 151 -4.97 11.30 -4.33
N LEU A 152 -3.98 11.16 -5.23
CA LEU A 152 -2.62 10.83 -4.84
C LEU A 152 -1.91 12.00 -4.15
N SER A 153 -2.18 13.24 -4.57
CA SER A 153 -1.71 14.44 -3.87
C SER A 153 -2.31 14.52 -2.47
N GLY A 154 -3.61 14.27 -2.33
CA GLY A 154 -4.28 14.19 -1.04
C GLY A 154 -3.70 13.12 -0.11
N CYS A 155 -3.26 11.98 -0.64
CA CYS A 155 -2.57 10.95 0.14
C CYS A 155 -1.27 11.46 0.79
N LEU A 156 -0.58 12.40 0.14
CA LEU A 156 0.71 12.94 0.57
C LEU A 156 0.59 14.29 1.31
N GLU A 157 -0.61 14.63 1.79
CA GLU A 157 -0.80 15.79 2.66
C GLU A 157 -0.11 15.60 4.01
N TYR A 158 0.58 16.65 4.48
CA TYR A 158 1.27 16.60 5.77
C TYR A 158 0.32 16.61 6.97
N ASP A 159 -0.83 17.25 6.80
CA ASP A 159 -1.92 17.21 7.79
C ASP A 159 -2.76 15.96 7.54
N LEU A 160 -2.72 15.01 8.48
CA LEU A 160 -3.43 13.74 8.35
C LEU A 160 -4.93 13.92 8.08
N ARG A 161 -5.54 15.02 8.55
CA ARG A 161 -6.98 15.28 8.43
C ARG A 161 -7.42 15.61 7.01
N ASN A 162 -6.47 15.98 6.16
CA ASN A 162 -6.71 16.28 4.75
C ASN A 162 -6.51 15.05 3.86
N ARG A 163 -6.02 13.93 4.41
CA ARG A 163 -5.80 12.72 3.64
C ARG A 163 -7.11 11.96 3.40
N PRO A 164 -7.30 11.38 2.21
CA PRO A 164 -8.46 10.55 1.92
C PRO A 164 -8.41 9.23 2.70
N LEU A 165 -9.58 8.67 3.01
CA LEU A 165 -9.66 7.30 3.48
C LEU A 165 -9.51 6.32 2.31
N MET A 166 -9.21 5.06 2.61
CA MET A 166 -9.03 4.04 1.58
C MET A 166 -10.30 3.82 0.73
N VAL A 167 -11.49 4.08 1.29
CA VAL A 167 -12.77 4.06 0.58
C VAL A 167 -12.87 5.15 -0.49
N ASP A 168 -12.31 6.34 -0.24
CA ASP A 168 -12.29 7.46 -1.19
C ASP A 168 -11.32 7.17 -2.33
N ILE A 169 -10.13 6.67 -1.97
CA ILE A 169 -9.11 6.20 -2.92
C ILE A 169 -9.70 5.15 -3.86
N LEU A 170 -10.30 4.11 -3.30
CA LEU A 170 -10.94 3.03 -4.03
C LEU A 170 -12.04 3.55 -4.98
N THR A 171 -12.84 4.52 -4.52
CA THR A 171 -13.91 5.13 -5.33
C THR A 171 -13.35 5.83 -6.56
N VAL A 172 -12.21 6.52 -6.44
CA VAL A 172 -11.56 7.17 -7.59
C VAL A 172 -10.99 6.14 -8.55
N PHE A 173 -10.17 5.20 -8.07
CA PHE A 173 -9.52 4.21 -8.92
C PHE A 173 -10.52 3.29 -9.65
N LYS A 174 -11.64 2.90 -9.02
CA LYS A 174 -12.69 2.09 -9.66
C LYS A 174 -13.24 2.72 -10.95
N ARG A 175 -13.23 4.05 -11.07
CA ARG A 175 -13.72 4.76 -12.29
C ARG A 175 -12.82 4.52 -13.51
N PHE A 176 -11.56 4.17 -13.28
CA PHE A 176 -10.57 3.92 -14.34
C PHE A 176 -10.41 2.44 -14.69
N VAL A 177 -11.19 1.56 -14.03
CA VAL A 177 -11.04 0.11 -14.10
C VAL A 177 -12.28 -0.59 -14.71
N SER A 178 -13.34 0.15 -15.10
CA SER A 178 -14.59 -0.47 -15.59
C SER A 178 -14.52 -1.04 -17.02
N PHE A 179 -14.83 -2.35 -17.12
CA PHE A 179 -15.30 -3.16 -18.26
C PHE A 179 -14.65 -2.96 -19.64
N LYS A 180 -13.36 -3.32 -19.74
CA LYS A 180 -12.69 -3.89 -20.92
C LYS A 180 -11.22 -3.70 -20.63
N TYR A 181 -10.46 -4.76 -20.39
CA TYR A 181 -9.04 -4.96 -20.71
C TYR A 181 -8.57 -6.23 -19.99
N PHE A 182 -9.38 -7.30 -20.08
CA PHE A 182 -8.86 -8.67 -19.96
C PHE A 182 -8.40 -9.07 -21.36
N SER A 183 -7.25 -8.55 -21.78
CA SER A 183 -6.55 -9.13 -22.91
C SER A 183 -5.06 -8.83 -22.78
N THR A 184 -4.37 -9.87 -22.31
CA THR A 184 -3.03 -10.25 -22.74
C THR A 184 -1.88 -9.43 -22.17
N ILE A 185 -1.35 -9.87 -21.02
CA ILE A 185 0.08 -9.71 -20.72
C ILE A 185 0.68 -11.12 -20.64
N PHE A 186 0.91 -11.72 -21.80
CA PHE A 186 2.00 -12.66 -22.09
C PHE A 186 2.10 -12.77 -23.63
N LEU A 187 2.94 -11.91 -24.21
CA LEU A 187 3.72 -12.23 -25.40
C LEU A 187 5.20 -12.00 -25.06
#